data_AF-A0A356ID60-F1
#
_entry.id   AF-A0A356ID60-F1
#
_cell.length_a   1.000
_cell.length_b   1.000
_cell.length_c   1.000
_cell.angle_alpha   90.00
_cell.angle_beta   90.00
_cell.angle_gamma   90.00
#
_symmetry.space_group_name_H-M   'P 1'
#
loop_
_entity.id
_entity.type
_entity.pdbx_description
1 polymer ?
#
loop_
_entity_poly.entity_id
_entity_poly.type
_entity_poly.pdbx_seq_one_letter_code
_entity_poly.pdbx_strand_id
1 'polypeptide(L)'
;VPEIDGLSLSGAIHINEQSHKFDGIERIEKDGSVVFTENVVSTARDELGFSCSRLEPDEVETRAQELLSKFQAYAKGFGMVF
;
A
#
# COMPACT_ATOMS: atom_id res chain seq x y z
N VAL A 1 -8.03 -24.36 1.99
CA VAL A 1 -9.03 -23.34 1.61
C VAL A 1 -10.13 -24.10 0.87
N PRO A 2 -11.40 -24.03 1.32
CA PRO A 2 -12.48 -24.72 0.62
C PRO A 2 -12.66 -24.14 -0.79
N GLU A 3 -13.04 -24.99 -1.74
CA GLU A 3 -13.37 -24.54 -3.09
C GLU A 3 -14.65 -23.69 -3.08
N ILE A 4 -14.65 -22.61 -3.85
CA ILE A 4 -15.83 -21.79 -4.10
C ILE A 4 -16.42 -22.29 -5.42
N ASP A 5 -17.64 -22.81 -5.38
CA ASP A 5 -18.31 -23.33 -6.57
C ASP A 5 -18.41 -22.25 -7.66
N GLY A 6 -18.08 -22.64 -8.90
CA GLY A 6 -18.02 -21.72 -10.05
C GLY A 6 -16.80 -20.77 -10.10
N LEU A 7 -15.84 -20.85 -9.16
CA LEU A 7 -14.65 -20.00 -9.16
C LEU A 7 -13.37 -20.82 -9.33
N SER A 8 -12.70 -20.67 -10.49
CA SER A 8 -11.39 -21.27 -10.72
C SER A 8 -10.30 -20.56 -9.91
N LEU A 9 -9.18 -21.24 -9.64
CA LEU A 9 -7.99 -20.62 -9.02
C LEU A 9 -7.52 -19.38 -9.80
N SER A 10 -7.47 -19.46 -11.13
CA SER A 10 -7.09 -18.32 -11.97
C SER A 10 -8.09 -17.16 -11.87
N GLY A 11 -9.38 -17.46 -11.76
CA GLY A 11 -10.42 -16.46 -11.53
C GLY A 11 -10.28 -15.81 -10.15
N ALA A 12 -9.99 -16.59 -9.11
CA ALA A 12 -9.74 -16.08 -7.76
C ALA A 12 -8.50 -15.18 -7.70
N ILE A 13 -7.40 -15.58 -8.34
CA ILE A 13 -6.19 -14.76 -8.46
C ILE A 13 -6.51 -13.47 -9.20
N HIS A 14 -7.20 -13.54 -10.34
CA HIS A 14 -7.55 -12.36 -11.12
C HIS A 14 -8.41 -11.37 -10.34
N ILE A 15 -9.43 -11.85 -9.63
CA ILE A 15 -10.28 -11.01 -8.78
C ILE A 15 -9.44 -10.31 -7.71
N ASN A 16 -8.53 -11.05 -7.05
CA ASN A 16 -7.65 -10.50 -6.03
C ASN A 16 -6.66 -9.46 -6.60
N GLU A 17 -6.07 -9.71 -7.76
CA GLU A 17 -5.18 -8.76 -8.44
C GLU A 17 -5.93 -7.49 -8.88
N GLN A 18 -7.18 -7.62 -9.34
CA GLN A 18 -8.00 -6.43 -9.65
C GLN A 18 -8.38 -5.66 -8.38
N SER A 19 -8.54 -6.32 -7.23
CA SER A 19 -8.92 -5.65 -5.99
C SER A 19 -7.78 -4.86 -5.34
N HIS A 20 -6.52 -5.19 -5.63
CA HIS A 20 -5.34 -4.47 -5.12
C HIS A 20 -5.44 -2.95 -5.27
N LYS A 21 -6.07 -2.47 -6.35
CA LYS A 21 -6.22 -1.04 -6.65
C LYS A 21 -7.07 -0.31 -5.60
N PHE A 22 -8.03 -0.99 -4.97
CA PHE A 22 -8.83 -0.41 -3.89
C PHE A 22 -8.02 -0.27 -2.59
N ASP A 23 -6.95 -1.03 -2.44
CA ASP A 23 -5.96 -0.90 -1.37
C ASP A 23 -4.79 0.03 -1.75
N GLY A 24 -4.89 0.70 -2.91
CA GLY A 24 -3.84 1.58 -3.40
C GLY A 24 -2.63 0.87 -4.02
N ILE A 25 -2.72 -0.43 -4.27
CA ILE A 25 -1.68 -1.27 -4.86
C ILE A 25 -1.98 -1.46 -6.36
N GLU A 26 -1.05 -1.07 -7.23
CA GLU A 26 -1.19 -1.31 -8.67
C GLU A 26 -0.90 -2.78 -9.01
N ARG A 27 0.11 -3.36 -8.36
CA ARG A 27 0.46 -4.79 -8.45
C ARG A 27 1.42 -5.21 -7.34
N ILE A 28 1.44 -6.51 -7.07
CA ILE A 28 2.47 -7.18 -6.28
C ILE A 28 3.33 -7.99 -7.24
N GLU A 29 4.64 -7.79 -7.19
CA GLU A 29 5.59 -8.49 -8.05
C GLU A 29 5.92 -9.88 -7.50
N LYS A 30 6.57 -10.70 -8.33
CA LYS A 30 6.92 -12.08 -7.96
C LYS A 30 7.90 -12.20 -6.79
N ASP A 31 8.71 -11.16 -6.57
CA ASP A 31 9.64 -11.05 -5.43
C ASP A 31 8.94 -10.59 -4.14
N GLY A 32 7.63 -10.31 -4.19
CA GLY A 32 6.85 -9.81 -3.08
C GLY A 32 6.87 -8.29 -2.93
N SER A 33 7.62 -7.57 -3.78
CA SER A 33 7.59 -6.11 -3.77
C SER A 33 6.23 -5.57 -4.20
N VAL A 34 5.82 -4.46 -3.57
CA VAL A 34 4.53 -3.81 -3.81
C VAL A 34 4.76 -2.56 -4.64
N VAL A 35 4.01 -2.39 -5.72
CA VAL A 35 3.99 -1.15 -6.50
C VAL A 35 2.68 -0.42 -6.19
N PHE A 36 2.79 0.77 -5.64
CA PHE A 36 1.63 1.58 -5.29
C PHE A 36 1.08 2.34 -6.50
N THR A 37 -0.22 2.59 -6.49
CA THR A 37 -0.90 3.45 -7.47
C THR A 37 -0.42 4.89 -7.36
N GLU A 38 -0.36 5.61 -8.49
CA GLU A 38 0.08 7.01 -8.50
C GLU A 38 -0.79 7.90 -7.59
N ASN A 39 -2.08 7.59 -7.46
CA ASN A 39 -2.98 8.33 -6.57
C ASN A 39 -2.53 8.27 -5.11
N VAL A 40 -2.15 7.09 -4.61
CA VAL A 40 -1.64 6.95 -3.24
C VAL A 40 -0.27 7.61 -3.07
N VAL A 41 0.62 7.45 -4.06
CA VAL A 41 1.96 8.03 -4.02
C VAL A 41 1.91 9.55 -4.00
N SER A 42 1.09 10.17 -4.87
CA SER A 42 0.93 11.62 -4.93
C SER A 42 0.26 12.16 -3.66
N THR A 43 -0.84 11.54 -3.19
CA THR A 43 -1.50 11.96 -1.96
C THR A 43 -0.56 11.91 -0.75
N ALA A 44 0.18 10.80 -0.56
CA ALA A 44 1.11 10.67 0.55
C ALA A 44 2.27 11.68 0.46
N ARG A 45 2.71 12.02 -0.76
CA ARG A 45 3.74 13.04 -0.99
C ARG A 45 3.22 14.43 -0.65
N ASP A 46 2.04 14.78 -1.12
CA ASP A 46 1.51 16.14 -1.02
C ASP A 46 1.03 16.44 0.41
N GLU A 47 0.43 15.46 1.09
CA GLU A 47 -0.10 15.63 2.46
C GLU A 47 0.97 15.40 3.54
N LEU A 48 1.81 14.36 3.38
CA LEU A 48 2.74 13.92 4.43
C LEU A 48 4.21 14.14 4.06
N GLY A 49 4.51 14.53 2.82
CA GLY A 49 5.88 14.54 2.32
C GLY A 49 6.50 13.14 2.20
N PHE A 50 5.69 12.08 2.13
CA PHE A 50 6.14 10.68 2.01
C PHE A 50 6.07 10.22 0.57
N SER A 51 7.18 9.73 -0.01
CA SER A 51 7.19 9.24 -1.40
C SER A 51 7.79 7.84 -1.48
N CYS A 52 6.93 6.87 -1.78
CA CYS A 52 7.28 5.47 -1.99
C CYS A 52 6.36 4.90 -3.08
N SER A 53 6.88 4.77 -4.29
CA SER A 53 6.14 4.16 -5.42
C SER A 53 6.30 2.64 -5.49
N ARG A 54 7.37 2.13 -4.88
CA ARG A 54 7.68 0.71 -4.76
C ARG A 54 8.23 0.45 -3.36
N LEU A 55 7.79 -0.65 -2.76
CA LEU A 55 8.20 -1.11 -1.43
C LEU A 55 8.74 -2.52 -1.53
N GLU A 56 10.03 -2.69 -1.25
CA GLU A 56 10.63 -4.02 -1.12
C GLU A 56 10.27 -4.64 0.24
N PRO A 57 10.12 -5.98 0.34
CA PRO A 57 9.75 -6.64 1.60
C PRO A 57 10.70 -6.36 2.78
N ASP A 58 11.98 -6.17 2.51
CA ASP A 58 13.01 -5.86 3.51
C ASP A 58 13.03 -4.39 3.95
N GLU A 59 12.39 -3.50 3.19
CA GLU A 59 12.27 -2.08 3.50
C GLU A 59 11.04 -1.74 4.37
N VAL A 60 10.13 -2.69 4.57
CA VAL A 60 8.81 -2.47 5.21
C VAL A 60 8.93 -1.75 6.55
N GLU A 61 9.79 -2.23 7.45
CA GLU A 61 9.96 -1.64 8.78
C GLU A 61 10.48 -0.20 8.69
N THR A 62 11.52 0.04 7.89
CA THR A 62 12.12 1.37 7.71
C THR A 62 11.12 2.36 7.13
N ARG A 63 10.35 1.94 6.12
CA ARG A 63 9.34 2.78 5.47
C ARG A 63 8.13 3.03 6.36
N ALA A 64 7.72 2.05 7.17
CA ALA A 64 6.66 2.23 8.16
C ALA A 64 7.05 3.28 9.22
N GLN A 65 8.30 3.24 9.70
CA GLN A 65 8.82 4.23 10.65
C GLN A 65 8.88 5.65 10.05
N GLU A 66 9.32 5.76 8.78
CA GLU A 66 9.32 7.03 8.04
C GLU A 66 7.90 7.60 7.92
N LEU A 67 6.94 6.76 7.50
CA LEU A 67 5.54 7.15 7.34
C LEU A 67 4.93 7.58 8.66
N LEU A 68 5.17 6.84 9.75
CA LEU A 68 4.68 7.16 11.08
C LEU A 68 5.21 8.52 11.56
N SER A 69 6.51 8.77 11.42
CA SER A 69 7.13 10.04 11.80
C SER A 69 6.53 11.23 11.04
N LYS A 70 6.32 11.07 9.73
CA LYS A 70 5.67 12.09 8.88
C LYS A 70 4.21 12.32 9.27
N PHE A 71 3.47 11.25 9.54
CA PHE A 71 2.09 11.35 10.01
C PHE A 71 1.98 12.06 11.36
N GLN A 72 2.87 11.75 12.31
CA GLN A 72 2.92 12.45 13.60
C GLN A 72 3.19 13.95 13.44
N ALA A 73 4.13 14.32 12.54
CA ALA A 73 4.41 15.72 12.23
C ALA A 73 3.20 16.44 11.60
N TYR A 74 2.53 15.79 10.65
CA TYR A 74 1.29 16.27 10.03
C TYR A 74 0.19 16.48 11.10
N ALA A 75 -0.08 15.45 11.91
CA ALA A 75 -1.10 15.47 12.96
C ALA A 75 -0.90 16.58 13.99
N LYS A 76 0.36 16.83 14.38
CA LYS A 76 0.72 17.92 15.30
C LYS A 76 0.31 19.30 14.75
N GLY A 77 0.38 19.49 13.43
CA GLY A 77 -0.08 20.71 12.76
C GLY A 77 -1.57 20.99 12.95
N PHE A 78 -2.37 19.96 13.23
CA PHE A 78 -3.80 20.04 13.51
C PHE A 78 -4.15 19.95 15.01
N GLY A 79 -3.13 19.99 15.90
CA GLY A 79 -3.34 19.89 17.34
C GLY A 79 -3.65 18.48 17.85
N MET A 80 -3.47 17.45 17.02
CA MET A 80 -3.56 16.04 17.43
C MET A 80 -2.20 15.56 17.93
N VAL A 81 -2.20 14.80 19.03
CA VAL A 81 -0.98 14.22 19.64
C VAL A 81 -1.19 12.72 19.81
N PHE A 82 -0.27 11.92 19.25
CA PHE A 82 -0.26 10.46 19.27
C PHE A 82 1.05 9.94 19.82
#